data_AF-A0A7C3HJ92-F1
#
_entry.id   AF-A0A7C3HJ92-F1
#
_cell.length_a   1.000
_cell.length_b   1.000
_cell.length_c   1.000
_cell.angle_alpha   90.00
_cell.angle_beta   90.00
_cell.angle_gamma   90.00
#
_symmetry.space_group_name_H-M   'P 1'
#
loop_
_entity.id
_entity.type
_entity.pdbx_description
1 polymer ?
#
loop_
_entity_poly.entity_id
_entity_poly.type
_entity_poly.pdbx_seq_one_letter_code
_entity_poly.pdbx_strand_id
1 'polypeptide(L)'
;MKTTSGVTSTEQQNPQDLEMCISCLKPNMPGVHFCRHCGTPLTSYAATAPFESIFAEGDMWRKATRPGRYNGLVRSLIIVFLVCILLSIAVGWILPR
;
A
#
# COMPACT_ATOMS: atom_id res chain seq x y z
N MET A 1 -12.22 -30.31 31.98
CA MET A 1 -13.03 -30.19 30.76
C MET A 1 -12.24 -30.78 29.59
N LYS A 2 -12.69 -31.91 29.03
CA LYS A 2 -12.20 -32.46 27.75
C LYS A 2 -13.24 -32.07 26.69
N THR A 3 -12.80 -31.67 25.49
CA THR A 3 -12.81 -32.45 24.22
C THR A 3 -12.71 -31.54 22.99
N THR A 4 -11.99 -32.04 21.96
CA THR A 4 -12.29 -31.92 20.49
C THR A 4 -12.25 -30.52 19.86
N SER A 5 -11.68 -30.24 18.68
CA SER A 5 -11.04 -30.95 17.56
C SER A 5 -10.41 -29.82 16.73
N GLY A 6 -9.17 -29.88 16.27
CA GLY A 6 -8.80 -30.59 15.06
C GLY A 6 -7.92 -29.67 14.21
N VAL A 7 -6.66 -30.07 14.04
CA VAL A 7 -5.95 -30.28 12.77
C VAL A 7 -4.51 -30.58 13.18
N THR A 8 -4.27 -31.88 13.39
CA THR A 8 -2.94 -32.47 13.26
C THR A 8 -2.89 -33.00 11.83
N SER A 9 -2.22 -32.27 10.95
CA SER A 9 -1.72 -32.82 9.69
C SER A 9 -0.37 -32.19 9.45
N THR A 10 0.67 -32.95 9.73
CA THR A 10 2.00 -32.78 9.16
C THR A 10 1.89 -33.03 7.66
N GLU A 11 1.26 -32.12 6.92
CA GLU A 11 1.27 -32.14 5.46
C GLU A 11 2.66 -31.66 5.04
N GLN A 12 3.45 -32.55 4.47
CA GLN A 12 4.70 -32.21 3.79
C GLN A 12 4.35 -31.21 2.69
N GLN A 13 4.50 -29.91 2.98
CA GLN A 13 4.15 -28.84 2.06
C GLN A 13 5.03 -28.96 0.81
N ASN A 14 4.43 -29.49 -0.25
CA ASN A 14 5.04 -29.61 -1.56
C ASN A 14 5.38 -28.17 -2.03
N PRO A 15 6.59 -27.87 -2.53
CA PRO A 15 6.93 -26.55 -3.06
C PRO A 15 5.99 -26.02 -4.16
N GLN A 16 5.05 -26.83 -4.63
CA GLN A 16 4.00 -26.46 -5.58
C GLN A 16 2.80 -25.72 -4.96
N ASP A 17 2.67 -25.68 -3.62
CA ASP A 17 1.53 -25.02 -2.93
C ASP A 17 1.87 -23.62 -2.40
N LEU A 18 2.91 -22.97 -2.93
CA LEU A 18 3.26 -21.60 -2.54
C LEU A 18 2.44 -20.58 -3.33
N GLU A 19 1.83 -19.64 -2.62
CA GLU A 19 1.08 -18.54 -3.22
C GLU A 19 1.98 -17.34 -3.51
N MET A 20 1.78 -16.68 -4.64
CA MET A 20 2.53 -15.49 -5.00
C MET A 20 1.91 -14.22 -4.43
N CYS A 21 2.72 -13.38 -3.79
CA CYS A 21 2.27 -12.06 -3.34
C CYS A 21 2.08 -11.10 -4.52
N ILE A 22 0.88 -10.54 -4.69
CA ILE A 22 0.59 -9.58 -5.78
C ILE A 22 1.35 -8.25 -5.68
N SER A 23 1.87 -7.89 -4.52
CA SER A 23 2.62 -6.62 -4.33
C SER A 23 4.11 -6.75 -4.61
N CYS A 24 4.77 -7.81 -4.12
CA CYS A 24 6.23 -7.97 -4.25
C CYS A 24 6.66 -9.15 -5.11
N LEU A 25 5.70 -9.95 -5.61
CA LEU A 25 5.90 -11.11 -6.47
C LEU A 25 6.81 -12.20 -5.86
N LYS A 26 7.02 -12.17 -4.55
CA LYS A 26 7.75 -13.24 -3.84
C LYS A 26 6.78 -14.35 -3.43
N PRO A 27 7.24 -15.61 -3.47
CA PRO A 27 6.44 -16.74 -3.02
C PRO A 27 6.29 -16.70 -1.50
N ASN A 28 5.12 -17.12 -1.02
CA ASN A 28 4.77 -17.13 0.38
C ASN A 28 4.02 -18.42 0.75
N MET A 29 4.03 -18.75 2.04
CA MET A 29 3.28 -19.91 2.52
C MET A 29 1.77 -19.66 2.39
N PRO A 30 0.98 -20.66 1.99
CA PRO A 30 -0.47 -20.52 1.90
C PRO A 30 -1.08 -20.34 3.30
N GLY A 31 -2.24 -19.68 3.35
CA GLY A 31 -3.01 -19.49 4.60
C GLY A 31 -2.48 -18.40 5.54
N VAL A 32 -1.44 -17.65 5.17
CA VAL A 32 -0.94 -16.52 5.97
C VAL A 32 -1.64 -15.21 5.59
N HIS A 33 -2.01 -14.41 6.60
CA HIS A 33 -2.73 -13.16 6.39
C HIS A 33 -1.88 -12.01 5.83
N PHE A 34 -0.57 -12.05 6.08
CA PHE A 34 0.37 -11.02 5.66
C PHE A 34 1.59 -11.62 4.96
N CYS A 35 2.11 -10.89 3.98
CA CYS A 35 3.33 -11.30 3.28
C CYS A 35 4.55 -11.18 4.19
N ARG A 36 5.30 -12.28 4.38
CA ARG A 36 6.54 -12.28 5.19
C ARG A 36 7.66 -11.41 4.62
N HIS A 37 7.60 -11.08 3.33
CA HIS A 37 8.66 -10.33 2.66
C HIS A 37 8.41 -8.83 2.62
N CYS A 38 7.15 -8.40 2.43
CA CYS A 38 6.81 -6.99 2.23
C CYS A 38 5.77 -6.44 3.21
N GLY A 39 5.13 -7.29 4.01
CA GLY A 39 4.11 -6.89 4.99
C GLY A 39 2.73 -6.59 4.40
N THR A 40 2.54 -6.73 3.09
CA THR A 40 1.24 -6.49 2.46
C THR A 40 0.19 -7.52 2.90
N PRO A 41 -1.05 -7.11 3.21
CA PRO A 41 -2.15 -8.03 3.50
C PRO A 41 -2.49 -8.88 2.27
N LEU A 42 -2.62 -10.19 2.48
CA LEU A 42 -2.94 -11.16 1.43
C LEU A 42 -4.40 -11.61 1.43
N THR A 43 -5.10 -11.45 2.56
CA THR A 43 -6.49 -11.90 2.71
C THR A 43 -7.40 -10.77 3.15
N SER A 44 -8.69 -10.88 2.86
CA SER A 44 -9.70 -9.90 3.28
C SER A 44 -9.84 -9.82 4.82
N TYR A 45 -9.56 -10.92 5.51
CA TYR A 45 -9.52 -10.95 6.98
C TYR A 45 -8.48 -9.98 7.53
N ALA A 46 -7.30 -9.93 6.91
CA ALA A 46 -6.22 -9.02 7.31
C ALA A 46 -6.62 -7.53 7.21
N ALA A 47 -7.58 -7.20 6.36
CA ALA A 47 -8.07 -5.83 6.17
C ALA A 47 -9.28 -5.47 7.05
N THR A 48 -10.02 -6.47 7.56
CA THR A 48 -11.33 -6.25 8.23
C THR A 48 -11.32 -6.60 9.71
N ALA A 49 -10.36 -7.40 10.17
CA ALA A 49 -10.25 -7.76 11.57
C ALA A 49 -9.76 -6.56 12.43
N PRO A 50 -10.21 -6.45 13.69
CA PRO A 50 -10.09 -5.22 14.48
C PRO A 50 -8.65 -4.80 14.80
N PHE A 51 -7.72 -5.76 14.91
CA PHE A 51 -6.31 -5.47 15.19
C PHE A 51 -5.45 -5.49 13.93
N GLU A 52 -5.77 -6.39 13.02
CA GLU A 52 -5.05 -6.65 11.78
C GLU A 52 -5.21 -5.50 10.78
N SER A 53 -6.38 -4.87 10.77
CA SER A 53 -6.67 -3.69 9.95
C SER A 53 -5.70 -2.53 10.20
N ILE A 54 -5.21 -2.36 11.44
CA ILE A 54 -4.20 -1.34 11.78
C ILE A 54 -2.90 -1.57 11.00
N PHE A 55 -2.49 -2.82 10.84
CA PHE A 55 -1.30 -3.17 10.07
C PHE A 55 -1.52 -3.01 8.57
N ALA A 56 -2.72 -3.36 8.07
CA ALA A 56 -3.09 -3.13 6.68
C ALA A 56 -3.10 -1.63 6.33
N GLU A 57 -3.60 -0.79 7.23
CA GLU A 57 -3.56 0.66 7.09
C GLU A 57 -2.11 1.17 7.08
N GLY A 58 -1.25 0.69 7.95
CA GLY A 58 0.18 1.03 7.92
C GLY A 58 0.87 0.70 6.58
N ASP A 59 0.56 -0.46 5.97
CA ASP A 59 1.06 -0.83 4.64
C ASP A 59 0.58 0.14 3.56
N MET A 60 -0.68 0.57 3.63
CA MET A 60 -1.27 1.49 2.66
C MET A 60 -0.62 2.88 2.71
N TRP A 61 -0.37 3.43 3.90
CA TRP A 61 0.33 4.71 4.08
C TRP A 61 1.78 4.66 3.58
N ARG A 62 2.47 3.54 3.84
CA ARG A 62 3.85 3.33 3.34
C ARG A 62 3.91 3.29 1.82
N LYS A 63 2.90 2.72 1.16
CA LYS A 63 2.81 2.69 -0.31
C LYS A 63 2.39 4.04 -0.89
N ALA A 64 1.49 4.76 -0.23
CA ALA A 64 1.05 6.09 -0.65
C ALA A 64 2.19 7.12 -0.65
N THR A 65 3.11 7.01 0.32
CA THR A 65 4.26 7.92 0.46
C THR A 65 5.46 7.53 -0.40
N ARG A 66 5.49 6.33 -0.98
CA ARG A 66 6.54 5.97 -1.94
C ARG A 66 6.39 6.87 -3.17
N PRO A 67 7.44 7.58 -3.60
CA PRO A 67 7.35 8.47 -4.74
C PRO A 67 7.01 7.66 -5.99
N GLY A 68 5.74 7.72 -6.41
CA GLY A 68 5.29 7.13 -7.66
C GLY A 68 5.82 7.91 -8.84
N ARG A 69 5.93 7.25 -10.00
CA ARG A 69 6.41 7.87 -11.25
C ARG A 69 5.59 9.11 -11.68
N TYR A 70 4.38 9.28 -11.14
CA TYR A 70 3.46 10.39 -11.41
C TYR A 70 3.75 11.68 -10.59
N ASN A 71 4.60 11.61 -9.55
CA ASN A 71 4.90 12.77 -8.70
C ASN A 71 5.63 13.89 -9.45
N GLY A 72 6.38 13.56 -10.51
CA GLY A 72 7.06 14.56 -11.34
C GLY A 72 6.09 15.43 -12.15
N LEU A 73 5.08 14.81 -12.77
CA LEU A 73 4.08 15.52 -13.58
C LEU A 73 3.21 16.42 -12.71
N VAL A 74 2.69 15.89 -11.59
CA VAL A 74 1.84 16.66 -10.66
C VAL A 74 2.63 17.83 -10.06
N ARG A 75 3.89 17.60 -9.68
CA ARG A 75 4.76 18.67 -9.17
C ARG A 75 5.04 19.73 -10.24
N SER A 76 5.22 19.35 -11.50
CA SER A 76 5.38 20.30 -12.61
C SER A 76 4.13 21.16 -12.80
N LEU A 77 2.94 20.55 -12.82
CA LEU A 77 1.66 21.27 -12.94
C LEU A 77 1.45 22.27 -11.80
N ILE A 78 1.78 21.90 -10.56
CA ILE A 78 1.70 22.80 -9.40
C ILE A 78 2.66 23.99 -9.56
N ILE A 79 3.90 23.75 -10.00
CA ILE A 79 4.89 24.82 -10.21
C ILE A 79 4.40 25.79 -11.29
N VAL A 80 3.94 25.28 -12.43
CA VAL A 80 3.40 26.12 -13.53
C VAL A 80 2.23 26.97 -13.03
N PHE A 81 1.29 26.37 -12.29
CA PHE A 81 0.15 27.07 -11.74
C PHE A 81 0.56 28.20 -10.78
N LEU A 82 1.50 27.93 -9.87
CA LEU A 82 2.03 28.95 -8.95
C LEU A 82 2.74 30.09 -9.68
N VAL A 83 3.52 29.78 -10.72
CA VAL A 83 4.18 30.80 -11.55
C VAL A 83 3.15 31.68 -12.26
N CYS A 84 2.11 31.10 -12.86
CA CYS A 84 1.03 31.86 -13.50
C CYS A 84 0.29 32.79 -12.51
N ILE A 85 0.01 32.30 -11.30
CA ILE A 85 -0.60 33.14 -10.25
C ILE A 85 0.30 34.31 -9.89
N LEU A 86 1.60 34.06 -9.65
CA LEU A 86 2.54 35.12 -9.29
C LEU A 86 2.67 36.17 -10.41
N LEU A 87 2.69 35.74 -11.68
CA LEU A 87 2.69 36.65 -12.82
C LEU A 87 1.39 37.48 -12.89
N SER A 88 0.24 36.86 -12.65
CA SER A 88 -1.05 37.56 -12.65
C SER A 88 -1.12 38.62 -11.56
N ILE A 89 -0.63 38.30 -10.36
CA ILE A 89 -0.50 39.26 -9.25
C ILE A 89 0.45 40.38 -9.66
N ALA A 90 1.65 40.07 -10.16
CA ALA A 90 2.63 41.08 -10.56
C ALA A 90 2.10 42.05 -11.62
N VAL A 91 1.38 41.54 -12.64
CA VAL A 91 0.73 42.37 -13.67
C VAL A 91 -0.33 43.28 -13.06
N GLY A 92 -1.13 42.77 -12.12
CA GLY A 92 -2.13 43.58 -11.40
C GLY A 92 -1.52 44.70 -10.56
N TRP A 93 -0.29 44.52 -10.05
CA TRP A 93 0.46 45.57 -9.36
C TRP A 93 1.13 46.56 -10.33
N ILE A 94 1.49 46.12 -11.54
CA ILE A 94 2.24 46.93 -12.52
C ILE A 94 1.36 47.84 -13.37
N LEU A 95 0.09 47.50 -13.58
CA LEU A 95 -0.87 48.38 -14.26
C LEU A 95 -1.45 49.37 -13.25
N PRO A 96 -0.97 50.64 -13.22
CA PRO A 96 -1.61 51.66 -12.41
C PRO A 96 -3.02 51.86 -12.96
N ARG A 97 -3.99 51.68 -12.07
CA ARG A 97 -5.41 51.79 -12.37
C ARG A 97 -5.80 53.18 -12.82
#